data_AF-A0A8H6ZRE0-F1
#
_entry.id   AF-A0A8H6ZRE0-F1
#
_cell.length_a   1.000
_cell.length_b   1.000
_cell.length_c   1.000
_cell.angle_alpha   90.00
_cell.angle_beta   90.00
_cell.angle_gamma   90.00
#
_symmetry.space_group_name_H-M   'P 1'
#
loop_
_entity.id
_entity.type
_entity.pdbx_description
1 polymer ?
#
loop_
_entity_poly.entity_id
_entity_poly.type
_entity_poly.pdbx_seq_one_letter_code
_entity_poly.pdbx_strand_id
1 'polypeptide(L)'
;MFRELCGDSTLRKVVIVTNMWGEVSLNMGEAREEELKTRDIFFKPVLGKGAQMKRHDNTFDSACTIMRCIAFKDPLALRIQRELVDEKKDITEAAAGAELGRELHEQAMRYKAEQRKLQDEMKQVKPQALRQKDEQAREE
;
A
#
# COMPACT_ATOMS: atom_id res chain seq x y z
N MET A 1 -6.22 -1.89 2.13
CA MET A 1 -4.93 -2.58 2.39
C MET A 1 -4.36 -3.35 1.19
N PHE A 2 -4.91 -4.50 0.75
CA PHE A 2 -4.27 -5.35 -0.28
C PHE A 2 -3.97 -4.62 -1.61
N ARG A 3 -4.90 -3.77 -2.07
CA ARG A 3 -4.70 -2.92 -3.24
C ARG A 3 -3.56 -1.90 -3.08
N GLU A 4 -3.33 -1.41 -1.86
CA GLU A 4 -2.24 -0.47 -1.59
C GLU A 4 -0.87 -1.17 -1.64
N LEU A 5 -0.79 -2.43 -1.19
CA LEU A 5 0.43 -3.24 -1.29
C LEU A 5 0.81 -3.50 -2.74
N CYS A 6 -0.14 -4.02 -3.52
CA CYS A 6 0.10 -4.42 -4.89
C CYS A 6 0.19 -3.22 -5.84
N GLY A 7 -0.69 -2.23 -5.67
CA GLY A 7 -0.98 -1.18 -6.62
C GLY A 7 -1.94 -1.66 -7.72
N ASP A 8 -2.90 -0.83 -8.11
CA ASP A 8 -3.97 -1.19 -9.05
C ASP A 8 -3.46 -1.78 -10.38
N SER A 9 -2.33 -1.27 -10.89
CA SER A 9 -1.75 -1.77 -12.14
C SER A 9 -1.29 -3.23 -12.06
N THR A 10 -0.85 -3.72 -10.90
CA THR A 10 -0.30 -5.07 -10.76
C THR A 10 -1.39 -6.12 -10.51
N LEU A 11 -2.62 -5.72 -10.17
CA LEU A 11 -3.69 -6.63 -9.78
C LEU A 11 -4.04 -7.67 -10.86
N ARG A 12 -3.87 -7.34 -12.16
CA ARG A 12 -3.99 -8.29 -13.28
C ARG A 12 -3.01 -9.48 -13.24
N LYS A 13 -1.96 -9.37 -12.42
CA LYS A 13 -0.94 -10.40 -12.20
C LYS A 13 -1.12 -11.14 -10.87
N VAL A 14 -2.16 -10.80 -10.09
CA VAL A 14 -2.47 -11.45 -8.82
C VAL A 14 -3.37 -12.66 -9.04
N VAL A 15 -3.07 -13.74 -8.31
CA VAL A 15 -3.93 -14.92 -8.18
C VAL A 15 -4.27 -15.09 -6.71
N ILE A 16 -5.55 -15.05 -6.38
CA ILE A 16 -6.09 -15.35 -5.06
C ILE A 16 -6.38 -16.85 -5.03
N VAL A 17 -5.80 -17.56 -4.09
CA VAL A 17 -5.92 -19.01 -3.99
C VAL A 17 -6.73 -19.36 -2.74
N THR A 18 -7.84 -20.07 -2.93
CA THR A 18 -8.62 -20.66 -1.84
C THR A 18 -8.16 -22.11 -1.63
N ASN A 19 -7.92 -22.52 -0.39
CA ASN A 19 -7.43 -23.86 -0.04
C ASN A 19 -8.35 -24.53 1.00
N MET A 20 -7.91 -25.66 1.57
CA MET A 20 -8.64 -26.40 2.62
C MET A 20 -10.05 -26.86 2.19
N TRP A 21 -10.24 -27.13 0.90
CA TRP A 21 -11.52 -27.57 0.33
C TRP A 21 -11.99 -28.95 0.83
N GLY A 22 -11.10 -29.74 1.45
CA GLY A 22 -11.43 -31.01 2.09
C GLY A 22 -11.88 -30.89 3.56
N GLU A 23 -11.72 -29.72 4.18
CA GLU A 23 -12.05 -29.49 5.60
C GLU A 23 -13.52 -29.10 5.82
N VAL A 24 -14.23 -28.79 4.74
CA VAL A 24 -15.64 -28.36 4.77
C VAL A 24 -16.43 -29.06 3.67
N SER A 25 -17.75 -29.08 3.82
CA SER A 25 -18.61 -29.55 2.73
C SER A 25 -18.48 -28.62 1.51
N LEU A 26 -18.62 -29.20 0.31
CA LEU A 26 -18.51 -28.45 -0.94
C LEU A 26 -19.46 -27.25 -0.95
N ASN A 27 -20.73 -27.45 -0.62
CA ASN A 27 -21.74 -26.38 -0.58
C ASN A 27 -21.33 -25.21 0.33
N MET A 28 -20.73 -25.50 1.49
CA MET A 28 -20.25 -24.46 2.40
C MET A 28 -19.03 -23.74 1.84
N GLY A 29 -18.09 -24.48 1.26
CA GLY A 29 -16.92 -23.91 0.58
C GLY A 29 -17.31 -22.99 -0.57
N GLU A 30 -18.27 -23.40 -1.39
CA GLU A 30 -18.77 -22.62 -2.52
C GLU A 30 -19.50 -21.35 -2.08
N ALA A 31 -20.33 -21.44 -1.04
CA ALA A 31 -20.98 -20.26 -0.47
C ALA A 31 -19.96 -19.23 0.06
N ARG A 32 -18.91 -19.71 0.75
CA ARG A 32 -17.81 -18.85 1.24
C ARG A 32 -17.00 -18.25 0.10
N GLU A 33 -16.69 -19.04 -0.92
CA GLU A 33 -15.97 -18.54 -2.10
C GLU A 33 -16.78 -17.48 -2.83
N GLU A 34 -18.09 -17.67 -2.97
CA GLU A 34 -18.98 -16.70 -3.59
C GLU A 34 -19.05 -15.40 -2.78
N GLU A 35 -19.11 -15.50 -1.45
CA GLU A 35 -19.02 -14.36 -0.56
C GLU A 35 -17.72 -13.57 -0.77
N LEU A 36 -16.58 -14.27 -0.83
CA LEU A 36 -15.26 -13.69 -1.08
C LEU A 36 -15.18 -12.97 -2.43
N LYS A 37 -15.87 -13.48 -3.46
CA LYS A 37 -15.91 -12.90 -4.81
C LYS A 37 -16.82 -11.68 -4.92
N THR A 38 -17.93 -11.65 -4.18
CA THR A 38 -19.04 -10.73 -4.44
C THR A 38 -19.14 -9.56 -3.48
N ARG A 39 -18.54 -9.64 -2.28
CA ARG A 39 -18.59 -8.53 -1.33
C ARG A 39 -17.47 -7.52 -1.58
N ASP A 40 -17.81 -6.23 -1.55
CA ASP A 40 -16.88 -5.13 -1.77
C ASP A 40 -15.81 -5.01 -0.66
N ILE A 41 -16.08 -5.56 0.52
CA ILE A 41 -15.12 -5.64 1.63
C ILE A 41 -14.05 -6.73 1.41
N PHE A 42 -14.29 -7.67 0.50
CA PHE A 42 -13.39 -8.79 0.21
C PHE A 42 -12.70 -8.58 -1.15
N PHE A 43 -12.78 -9.57 -2.05
CA PHE A 43 -11.98 -9.56 -3.27
C PHE A 43 -12.70 -9.01 -4.49
N LYS A 44 -13.99 -8.67 -4.41
CA LYS A 44 -14.72 -8.06 -5.54
C LYS A 44 -13.97 -6.89 -6.20
N PRO A 45 -13.42 -5.90 -5.46
CA PRO A 45 -12.72 -4.78 -6.10
C PRO A 45 -11.41 -5.21 -6.78
N VAL A 46 -10.76 -6.25 -6.24
CA VAL A 46 -9.50 -6.78 -6.75
C VAL A 46 -9.73 -7.63 -8.00
N LEU A 47 -10.77 -8.47 -7.99
CA LEU A 47 -11.22 -9.26 -9.14
C LEU A 47 -11.69 -8.35 -10.28
N GLY A 48 -12.40 -7.27 -9.97
CA GLY A 48 -12.81 -6.27 -10.97
C GLY A 48 -11.63 -5.56 -11.67
N LYS A 49 -10.42 -5.64 -11.12
CA LYS A 49 -9.18 -5.10 -11.71
C LYS A 49 -8.34 -6.16 -12.44
N GLY A 50 -8.92 -7.36 -12.67
CA GLY A 50 -8.31 -8.43 -13.46
C GLY A 50 -7.52 -9.46 -12.66
N ALA A 51 -7.57 -9.42 -11.33
CA ALA A 51 -7.05 -10.53 -10.52
C ALA A 51 -7.85 -11.80 -10.77
N GLN A 52 -7.21 -12.95 -10.60
CA GLN A 52 -7.84 -14.26 -10.79
C GLN A 52 -8.08 -14.90 -9.43
N MET A 53 -9.15 -15.68 -9.31
CA MET A 53 -9.37 -16.59 -8.16
C MET A 53 -9.26 -18.03 -8.63
N LYS A 54 -8.54 -18.87 -7.86
CA LYS A 54 -8.33 -20.29 -8.14
C LYS A 54 -8.50 -21.11 -6.87
N ARG A 55 -9.00 -22.34 -7.00
CA ARG A 55 -9.07 -23.33 -5.93
C ARG A 55 -7.80 -24.18 -5.94
N HIS A 56 -7.19 -24.38 -4.78
CA HIS A 56 -6.16 -25.40 -4.55
C HIS A 56 -6.77 -26.54 -3.74
N ASP A 57 -6.92 -27.69 -4.38
CA ASP A 57 -7.52 -28.90 -3.82
C ASP A 57 -6.48 -29.86 -3.21
N ASN A 58 -5.32 -29.32 -2.80
CA ASN A 58 -4.22 -30.09 -2.22
C ASN A 58 -3.61 -31.15 -3.16
N THR A 59 -3.77 -30.97 -4.47
CA THR A 59 -3.15 -31.82 -5.51
C THR A 59 -2.00 -31.13 -6.22
N PHE A 60 -1.10 -31.93 -6.79
CA PHE A 60 -0.01 -31.43 -7.65
C PHE A 60 -0.56 -30.68 -8.87
N ASP A 61 -1.62 -31.19 -9.49
CA ASP A 61 -2.18 -30.59 -10.71
C ASP A 61 -2.78 -29.20 -10.47
N SER A 62 -3.52 -29.01 -9.37
CA SER A 62 -4.05 -27.68 -9.04
C SER A 62 -2.93 -26.70 -8.69
N ALA A 63 -1.88 -27.14 -7.98
CA ALA A 63 -0.71 -26.31 -7.71
C ALA A 63 0.00 -25.88 -9.02
N CYS A 64 0.24 -26.82 -9.94
CA CYS A 64 0.81 -26.49 -11.25
C CYS A 64 -0.07 -25.52 -12.05
N THR A 65 -1.39 -25.72 -12.04
CA THR A 65 -2.33 -24.82 -12.72
C THR A 65 -2.28 -23.40 -12.17
N ILE A 66 -2.21 -23.26 -10.84
CA ILE A 66 -2.03 -21.96 -10.18
C ILE A 66 -0.69 -21.32 -10.57
N MET A 67 0.40 -22.08 -10.51
CA MET A 67 1.73 -21.56 -10.84
C MET A 67 1.83 -21.06 -12.29
N ARG A 68 1.22 -21.76 -13.25
CA ARG A 68 1.18 -21.35 -14.67
C ARG A 68 0.50 -20.00 -14.86
N CYS A 69 -0.41 -19.59 -13.96
CA CYS A 69 -1.08 -18.30 -14.04
C CYS A 69 -0.14 -17.10 -13.73
N ILE A 70 1.04 -17.36 -13.16
CA ILE A 70 2.01 -16.33 -12.73
C ILE A 70 3.36 -16.50 -13.41
N ALA A 71 3.85 -17.74 -13.56
CA ALA A 71 5.23 -18.05 -13.98
C ALA A 71 5.64 -17.47 -15.35
N PHE A 72 4.69 -17.26 -16.27
CA PHE A 72 4.97 -16.76 -17.63
C PHE A 72 4.57 -15.29 -17.82
N LYS A 73 4.20 -14.59 -16.76
CA LYS A 73 3.90 -13.16 -16.83
C LYS A 73 5.18 -12.37 -16.60
N ASP A 74 5.35 -11.26 -17.31
CA ASP A 74 6.47 -10.36 -17.03
C ASP A 74 6.46 -9.95 -15.55
N PRO A 75 7.61 -9.82 -14.89
CA PRO A 75 7.63 -9.28 -13.54
C PRO A 75 7.13 -7.83 -13.55
N LEU A 76 6.39 -7.45 -12.51
CA LEU A 76 6.01 -6.05 -12.27
C LEU A 76 6.19 -5.76 -10.80
N ALA A 77 7.01 -4.75 -10.49
CA ALA A 77 7.23 -4.33 -9.11
C ALA A 77 5.91 -3.89 -8.47
N LEU A 78 5.63 -4.44 -7.28
CA LEU A 78 4.50 -4.04 -6.45
C LEU A 78 4.68 -2.58 -6.01
N ARG A 79 3.57 -1.89 -5.73
CA ARG A 79 3.61 -0.50 -5.27
C ARG A 79 4.51 -0.32 -4.05
N ILE A 80 4.37 -1.18 -3.04
CA ILE A 80 5.20 -1.10 -1.83
C ILE A 80 6.70 -1.25 -2.13
N GLN A 81 7.08 -2.07 -3.13
CA GLN A 81 8.49 -2.23 -3.50
C GLN A 81 9.06 -0.94 -4.10
N ARG A 82 8.28 -0.27 -4.96
CA ARG A 82 8.68 1.03 -5.52
C ARG A 82 8.75 2.11 -4.45
N GLU A 83 7.75 2.15 -3.56
CA GLU A 83 7.72 3.13 -2.46
C GLU A 83 8.95 2.99 -1.55
N LEU A 84 9.32 1.76 -1.16
CA LEU A 84 10.46 1.51 -0.27
C LEU A 84 11.81 1.68 -0.97
N VAL A 85 11.95 1.17 -2.20
CA VAL A 85 13.26 1.06 -2.86
C VAL A 85 13.54 2.25 -3.77
N ASP A 86 12.58 2.65 -4.59
CA ASP A 86 12.77 3.68 -5.62
C ASP A 86 12.51 5.07 -5.02
N GLU A 87 11.41 5.21 -4.26
CA GLU A 87 11.02 6.47 -3.62
C GLU A 87 11.65 6.67 -2.24
N LYS A 88 12.36 5.66 -1.71
CA LYS A 88 13.05 5.69 -0.40
C LYS A 88 12.14 6.08 0.77
N LYS A 89 10.85 5.76 0.70
CA LYS A 89 9.91 5.97 1.81
C LYS A 89 10.17 4.99 2.93
N ASP A 90 9.90 5.43 4.16
CA ASP A 90 9.78 4.49 5.28
C ASP A 90 8.53 3.61 5.09
N ILE A 91 8.54 2.41 5.66
CA ILE A 91 7.39 1.48 5.57
C ILE A 91 6.10 2.07 6.16
N THR A 92 6.21 2.94 7.16
CA THR A 92 5.07 3.66 7.76
C THR A 92 4.51 4.76 6.85
N GLU A 93 5.29 5.20 5.86
CA GLU A 93 4.90 6.21 4.86
C GLU A 93 4.41 5.58 3.56
N ALA A 94 4.74 4.31 3.32
CA ALA A 94 4.20 3.53 2.21
C ALA A 94 2.67 3.48 2.31
N ALA A 95 1.97 3.47 1.18
CA ALA A 95 0.51 3.59 1.14
C ALA A 95 -0.19 2.48 1.94
N ALA A 96 0.37 1.26 1.90
CA ALA A 96 -0.14 0.15 2.69
C ALA A 96 0.11 0.31 4.19
N GLY A 97 1.27 0.87 4.59
CA GLY A 97 1.59 1.15 5.99
C GLY A 97 0.73 2.28 6.55
N ALA A 98 0.56 3.34 5.77
CA ALA A 98 -0.35 4.45 6.07
C ALA A 98 -1.80 3.96 6.24
N GLU A 99 -2.27 3.04 5.40
CA GLU A 99 -3.62 2.48 5.50
C GLU A 99 -3.81 1.62 6.77
N LEU A 100 -2.78 0.85 7.17
CA LEU A 100 -2.80 0.05 8.40
C LEU A 100 -2.79 0.91 9.66
N GLY A 101 -1.96 1.95 9.66
CA GLY A 101 -1.80 2.88 10.77
C GLY A 101 -2.51 4.20 10.55
N ARG A 102 -3.69 4.23 9.90
CA ARG A 102 -4.30 5.47 9.38
C ARG A 102 -4.33 6.62 10.38
N GLU A 103 -4.81 6.36 11.60
CA GLU A 103 -4.85 7.39 12.65
C GLU A 103 -3.46 7.88 13.07
N LEU A 104 -2.51 6.95 13.28
CA LEU A 104 -1.12 7.28 13.63
C LEU A 104 -0.40 8.01 12.49
N HIS A 105 -0.65 7.59 11.25
CA HIS A 105 -0.08 8.20 10.05
C HIS A 105 -0.60 9.62 9.84
N GLU A 106 -1.91 9.84 9.99
CA GLU A 106 -2.50 11.18 9.93
C GLU A 106 -1.91 12.12 10.99
N GLN A 107 -1.73 11.64 12.22
CA GLN A 107 -1.08 12.41 13.29
C GLN A 107 0.39 12.71 12.94
N ALA A 108 1.15 11.71 12.50
CA ALA A 108 2.56 11.90 12.13
C ALA A 108 2.73 12.92 10.97
N MET A 109 1.82 12.91 9.99
CA MET A 109 1.84 13.87 8.88
C MET A 109 1.51 15.29 9.34
N ARG A 110 0.57 15.47 10.28
CA ARG A 110 0.28 16.78 10.89
C ARG A 110 1.50 17.32 11.62
N TYR A 111 2.14 16.51 12.47
CA TYR A 111 3.35 16.91 13.18
C TYR A 111 4.50 17.28 12.22
N LYS A 112 4.74 16.49 11.18
CA LYS A 112 5.77 16.81 10.16
C LYS A 112 5.50 18.14 9.45
N ALA A 113 4.24 18.42 9.13
CA ALA A 113 3.84 19.68 8.49
C ALA A 113 4.06 20.89 9.42
N GLU A 114 3.71 20.77 10.70
CA GLU A 114 3.96 21.80 11.71
C GLU A 114 5.45 22.07 11.91
N GLN A 115 6.26 21.02 12.02
CA GLN A 115 7.72 21.15 12.12
C GLN A 115 8.31 21.88 10.92
N ARG A 116 7.83 21.58 9.70
CA ARG A 116 8.31 22.24 8.49
C ARG A 116 7.95 23.72 8.47
N LYS A 117 6.73 24.09 8.87
CA LYS A 117 6.33 25.50 9.01
C LYS A 117 7.22 26.25 10.00
N LEU A 118 7.43 25.68 11.20
CA LEU A 118 8.28 26.29 12.21
C LEU A 118 9.73 26.46 11.72
N GLN A 119 10.27 25.46 11.00
CA GLN A 119 11.61 25.57 10.41
C GLN A 119 11.70 26.68 9.36
N ASP A 120 10.67 26.84 8.53
CA ASP A 120 10.63 27.88 7.51
C ASP A 120 10.47 29.28 8.13
N GLU A 121 9.65 29.43 9.18
CA GLU A 121 9.55 30.66 9.98
C GLU A 121 10.89 31.04 10.62
N MET A 122 11.58 30.08 11.26
CA MET A 122 12.91 30.30 11.84
C MET A 122 13.95 30.73 10.79
N LYS A 123 13.86 30.19 9.56
CA LYS A 123 14.73 30.59 8.45
C LYS A 123 14.42 32.00 7.94
N GLN A 124 13.20 32.50 8.07
CA GLN A 124 12.83 33.87 7.68
C GLN A 124 13.17 34.90 8.77
N VAL A 125 13.07 34.53 10.05
CA VAL A 125 13.40 35.43 11.17
C VAL A 125 14.90 35.69 11.29
N LYS A 126 15.76 34.68 11.05
CA LYS A 126 17.23 34.84 11.09
C LYS A 126 17.77 35.97 10.20
N PRO A 127 17.44 36.07 8.90
CA PRO A 127 17.92 37.15 8.05
C PRO A 127 17.28 38.51 8.37
N GLN A 128 16.05 38.55 8.90
CA GLN A 128 15.43 39.80 9.33
C GLN A 128 16.11 40.38 10.58
N ALA A 129 16.45 39.53 11.55
CA ALA A 129 17.14 39.94 12.77
C ALA A 129 18.59 40.40 12.51
N LEU A 130 19.29 39.82 11.54
CA LEU A 130 20.60 40.31 11.11
C LEU A 130 20.51 41.67 10.39
N ARG A 131 19.53 41.87 9.50
CA ARG A 131 19.36 43.15 8.79
C ARG A 131 18.99 44.30 9.74
N GLN A 132 18.10 44.04 10.70
CA GLN A 132 17.72 45.06 11.69
C GLN A 132 18.90 45.43 12.61
N LYS A 133 19.75 44.47 12.98
CA LYS A 133 20.98 44.76 13.74
C LYS A 133 22.01 45.54 12.92
N ASP A 134 22.19 45.22 11.64
CA ASP A 134 23.12 45.95 10.76
C ASP A 134 22.63 47.37 10.46
N GLU A 135 21.31 47.62 10.41
CA GLU A 135 20.73 48.96 10.28
C GLU A 135 20.87 49.77 11.58
N GLN A 136 20.57 49.19 12.74
CA GLN A 136 20.78 49.88 14.04
C GLN A 136 22.25 50.24 14.30
N ALA A 137 23.20 49.38 13.92
CA ALA A 137 24.63 49.66 14.07
C ALA A 137 25.18 50.69 13.08
N ARG A 138 24.40 51.11 12.08
CA ARG A 138 24.76 52.19 11.13
C ARG A 138 24.17 53.55 11.50
N GLU A 139 23.16 53.56 12.37
CA GLU A 139 22.51 54.79 12.86
C GLU A 139 23.10 55.31 14.18
N GLU A 140 23.95 54.52 14.86
CA GLU A 140 24.83 54.95 15.97
C GLU A 140 26.21 55.41 15.48
#